data_AF-A0A6G1BMJ1-F1
#
_entry.id   AF-A0A6G1BMJ1-F1
#
_cell.length_a   1.000
_cell.length_b   1.000
_cell.length_c   1.000
_cell.angle_alpha   90.00
_cell.angle_beta   90.00
_cell.angle_gamma   90.00
#
_symmetry.space_group_name_H-M   'P 1'
#
loop_
_entity.id
_entity.type
_entity.pdbx_description
1 polymer ?
#
loop_
_entity_poly.entity_id
_entity_poly.type
_entity_poly.pdbx_seq_one_letter_code
_entity_poly.pdbx_strand_id
1 'polypeptide(L)'
;MQNYDEVELSALGMAIGTVVTVAEILKNNGLATEKKILTSTIGTKDESKGRLVRKAKIEILLCKSENFNTIMSSKKSDRPKSAEEEIKV
;
A
#
# COMPACT_ATOMS: atom_id res chain seq x y z
N MET A 1 3.24 2.22 -8.20
CA MET A 1 2.53 1.73 -9.40
C MET A 1 2.44 2.77 -10.52
N GLN A 2 1.77 3.93 -10.44
CA GLN A 2 1.78 4.86 -11.61
C GLN A 2 3.18 5.28 -12.08
N ASN A 3 4.08 5.62 -11.14
CA ASN A 3 5.45 6.05 -11.45
C ASN A 3 6.50 4.92 -11.39
N TYR A 4 6.17 3.80 -10.75
CA TYR A 4 7.06 2.65 -10.54
C TYR A 4 6.24 1.37 -10.64
N ASP A 5 6.71 0.33 -11.32
CA ASP A 5 5.91 -0.89 -11.55
C ASP A 5 5.63 -1.71 -10.29
N GLU A 6 6.45 -1.54 -9.25
CA GLU A 6 6.33 -2.24 -7.98
C GLU A 6 6.16 -1.25 -6.81
N VAL A 7 5.56 -1.72 -5.72
CA VAL A 7 5.44 -0.98 -4.47
C VAL A 7 5.56 -1.95 -3.29
N GLU A 8 6.37 -1.59 -2.29
CA GLU A 8 6.47 -2.31 -1.03
C GLU A 8 5.61 -1.64 0.04
N LEU A 9 4.77 -2.44 0.70
CA LEU A 9 3.98 -2.03 1.86
C LEU A 9 4.51 -2.74 3.09
N SER A 10 4.88 -2.00 4.13
CA SER A 10 5.34 -2.58 5.40
C SER A 10 4.64 -1.99 6.60
N ALA A 11 4.45 -2.80 7.64
CA ALA A 11 3.81 -2.37 8.87
C ALA A 11 4.27 -3.18 10.09
N LEU A 12 4.07 -2.59 11.28
CA LEU A 12 4.40 -3.18 12.56
C LEU A 12 3.17 -3.28 13.47
N GLY A 13 3.04 -4.40 14.18
CA GLY A 13 2.00 -4.60 15.20
C GLY A 13 0.59 -4.32 14.67
N MET A 14 -0.15 -3.44 15.34
CA MET A 14 -1.56 -3.15 15.00
C MET A 14 -1.75 -2.60 13.58
N ALA A 15 -0.74 -1.95 13.00
CA ALA A 15 -0.83 -1.41 11.64
C ALA A 15 -0.79 -2.49 10.54
N ILE A 16 -0.45 -3.74 10.89
CA ILE A 16 -0.43 -4.87 9.95
C ILE A 16 -1.81 -5.05 9.30
N GLY A 17 -2.89 -4.93 10.08
CA GLY A 17 -4.25 -5.04 9.55
C GLY A 17 -4.52 -4.05 8.42
N THR A 18 -4.09 -2.80 8.57
CA THR A 18 -4.23 -1.77 7.52
C THR A 18 -3.48 -2.14 6.25
N VAL A 19 -2.23 -2.61 6.35
CA VAL A 19 -1.45 -3.01 5.16
C VAL A 19 -2.08 -4.21 4.45
N VAL A 20 -2.59 -5.19 5.21
CA VAL A 20 -3.31 -6.34 4.66
C VAL A 20 -4.56 -5.87 3.92
N THR A 21 -5.39 -5.04 4.54
CA THR A 21 -6.61 -4.51 3.91
C THR A 21 -6.31 -3.70 2.65
N VAL A 22 -5.27 -2.86 2.65
CA VAL A 22 -4.86 -2.12 1.45
C VAL A 22 -4.43 -3.06 0.33
N ALA A 23 -3.61 -4.07 0.63
CA ALA A 23 -3.19 -5.06 -0.36
C ALA A 23 -4.38 -5.84 -0.93
N GLU A 24 -5.31 -6.28 -0.07
CA GLU A 24 -6.54 -6.97 -0.48
C GLU A 24 -7.41 -6.11 -1.39
N ILE A 25 -7.66 -4.84 -1.03
CA ILE A 25 -8.43 -3.90 -1.86
C ILE A 25 -7.79 -3.74 -3.24
N LEU A 26 -6.46 -3.62 -3.31
CA LEU A 26 -5.77 -3.45 -4.58
C LEU A 26 -5.85 -4.70 -5.46
N LYS A 27 -5.68 -5.90 -4.88
CA LYS A 27 -5.79 -7.16 -5.60
C LYS A 27 -7.21 -7.46 -6.05
N ASN A 28 -8.19 -7.29 -5.18
CA ASN A 28 -9.60 -7.55 -5.47
C ASN A 28 -10.16 -6.61 -6.55
N ASN A 29 -9.67 -5.37 -6.61
CA ASN A 29 -10.01 -4.44 -7.69
C ASN A 29 -9.20 -4.67 -8.97
N GLY A 30 -8.40 -5.73 -9.04
CA GLY A 30 -7.60 -6.06 -10.21
C GLY A 30 -6.52 -5.03 -10.53
N LEU A 31 -6.07 -4.22 -9.56
CA LEU A 31 -5.02 -3.20 -9.75
C LEU A 31 -3.61 -3.74 -9.49
N ALA A 32 -3.49 -4.81 -8.71
CA ALA A 32 -2.20 -5.34 -8.32
C ALA A 32 -2.19 -6.87 -8.27
N THR A 33 -1.00 -7.43 -8.37
CA THR A 33 -0.70 -8.82 -8.02
C THR A 33 0.40 -8.84 -6.96
N GLU A 34 0.36 -9.80 -6.04
CA GLU A 34 1.43 -9.98 -5.06
C GLU A 34 2.62 -10.68 -5.69
N LYS A 35 3.82 -10.15 -5.43
CA LYS A 35 5.09 -10.78 -5.78
C LYS A 35 5.74 -11.43 -4.57
N LYS A 36 5.56 -10.85 -3.39
CA LYS A 36 6.11 -11.36 -2.12
C LYS A 36 5.25 -10.95 -0.95
N ILE A 37 5.04 -11.87 -0.01
CA ILE A 37 4.46 -11.59 1.30
C ILE A 37 5.41 -12.20 2.34
N LEU A 38 5.96 -11.37 3.22
CA LEU A 38 6.86 -11.80 4.27
C LEU A 38 6.36 -11.30 5.63
N THR A 39 6.36 -12.18 6.61
CA THR A 39 6.18 -11.83 8.01
C THR A 39 7.46 -12.14 8.77
N SER A 40 7.82 -11.25 9.69
CA SER A 40 9.00 -11.41 10.53
C SER A 40 8.74 -10.80 11.90
N THR A 41 9.70 -10.94 12.81
CA THR A 41 9.68 -10.25 14.09
C THR A 41 10.94 -9.41 14.20
N ILE A 42 10.78 -8.13 14.53
CA ILE A 42 11.91 -7.23 14.75
C ILE A 42 12.00 -6.83 16.22
N GLY A 43 13.23 -6.63 16.71
CA GLY A 43 13.47 -6.02 18.02
C GLY A 43 13.40 -4.50 17.90
N THR A 44 12.57 -3.87 18.72
CA THR A 44 12.47 -2.41 18.82
C THR A 44 12.75 -1.98 20.25
N LYS A 45 13.45 -0.86 20.44
CA LYS A 45 13.65 -0.29 21.78
C LYS A 45 12.39 0.44 22.19
N ASP A 46 11.80 0.07 23.32
CA ASP A 46 10.73 0.83 23.93
C ASP A 46 11.36 1.86 24.87
N GLU A 47 11.50 3.11 24.40
CA GLU A 47 12.13 4.19 25.16
C GLU A 47 11.38 4.50 26.47
N SER A 48 10.06 4.27 26.49
CA SER A 48 9.23 4.52 27.66
C SER A 48 9.45 3.49 28.78
N LYS A 49 9.83 2.26 28.41
CA LYS A 49 10.01 1.13 29.35
C LYS A 49 11.45 0.66 29.48
N GLY A 50 12.39 1.30 28.79
CA GLY A 50 13.83 0.97 28.83
C GLY A 50 14.18 -0.45 28.37
N ARG A 51 13.26 -1.17 27.71
CA ARG A 51 13.43 -2.60 27.35
C ARG A 51 13.27 -2.84 25.86
N LEU A 52 13.89 -3.91 25.37
CA LEU A 52 13.69 -4.38 24.00
C LEU A 52 12.34 -5.11 23.90
N VAL A 53 11.50 -4.69 22.95
CA VAL A 53 10.21 -5.33 22.64
C VAL A 53 10.23 -5.90 21.24
N ARG A 54 9.74 -7.12 21.09
CA ARG A 54 9.58 -7.78 19.80
C ARG A 54 8.24 -7.36 19.18
N LYS A 55 8.28 -6.85 17.95
CA LYS A 55 7.08 -6.50 17.18
C LYS A 55 7.01 -7.36 15.93
N ALA A 56 5.82 -7.88 15.63
CA ALA A 56 5.56 -8.46 14.32
C ALA A 56 5.73 -7.38 13.24
N LYS A 57 6.33 -7.76 12.12
CA LYS A 57 6.50 -6.97 10.91
C LYS A 57 5.90 -7.73 9.75
N ILE A 58 5.22 -7.02 8.85
CA ILE A 58 4.81 -7.53 7.54
C ILE A 58 5.46 -6.69 6.44
N GLU A 59 5.78 -7.33 5.33
CA GLU A 59 6.30 -6.73 4.10
C GLU A 59 5.59 -7.38 2.91
N ILE A 60 4.87 -6.57 2.12
CA ILE A 60 4.13 -7.02 0.92
C ILE A 60 4.68 -6.26 -0.28
N LEU A 61 5.27 -6.98 -1.23
CA LEU A 61 5.66 -6.43 -2.53
C LEU A 61 4.53 -6.69 -3.52
N LEU A 62 3.94 -5.62 -4.03
CA LEU A 62 2.91 -5.63 -5.06
C LEU A 62 3.49 -5.14 -6.38
N CYS A 63 3.08 -5.75 -7.49
CA CYS A 63 3.33 -5.24 -8.82
C CYS A 63 2.03 -4.90 -9.54
N LYS A 64 2.11 -4.07 -10.59
CA LYS A 64 0.96 -3.77 -11.45
C LYS A 64 0.38 -5.06 -12.01
N SER A 65 -0.94 -5.18 -11.95
CA SER A 65 -1.65 -6.16 -12.76
C SER A 65 -1.64 -5.74 -14.23
N GLU A 66 -1.95 -6.69 -15.12
CA GLU A 66 -2.16 -6.43 -16.55
C GLU A 66 -3.28 -5.41 -16.80
N ASN A 67 -4.28 -5.39 -15.92
CA ASN A 67 -5.46 -4.51 -16.02
C ASN A 67 -5.24 -3.11 -15.43
N PHE A 68 -4.09 -2.83 -14.82
CA PHE A 68 -3.87 -1.60 -14.06
C PHE A 68 -4.12 -0.32 -14.86
N ASN A 69 -3.53 -0.22 -16.06
CA ASN A 69 -3.61 0.98 -16.89
C ASN A 69 -5.04 1.21 -17.42
N THR A 70 -5.71 0.14 -17.81
CA THR A 70 -7.11 0.17 -18.26
C THR A 70 -8.03 0.70 -17.15
N ILE A 71 -7.90 0.16 -15.93
CA ILE A 71 -8.73 0.54 -14.78
C ILE A 71 -8.43 1.97 -14.31
N MET A 72 -7.16 2.38 -14.32
CA MET A 72 -6.79 3.76 -13.97
C MET A 72 -7.30 4.79 -14.97
N SER A 73 -7.38 4.43 -16.25
CA SER A 73 -7.87 5.32 -17.30
C SER A 73 -9.39 5.46 -17.25
N SER A 74 -10.13 4.36 -17.05
CA SER A 74 -11.60 4.40 -16.91
C SER A 74 -12.04 5.19 -15.67
N LYS A 75 -11.32 5.08 -14.55
CA LYS A 75 -11.62 5.89 -13.35
C LYS A 75 -11.30 7.38 -13.50
N LYS A 76 -10.47 7.79 -14.48
CA LYS A 76 -10.26 9.21 -14.78
C LYS A 76 -11.42 9.81 -15.57
N SER A 77 -12.04 9.05 -16.48
CA SER A 77 -13.19 9.54 -17.26
C SER A 77 -14.47 9.68 -16.45
N ASP A 78 -14.63 8.94 -15.35
CA ASP A 78 -15.81 9.02 -14.47
C ASP A 78 -15.74 10.15 -13.42
N ARG A 79 -14.62 10.90 -13.34
CA ARG A 79 -14.56 12.07 -12.46
C ARG A 79 -15.28 13.26 -13.12
N PRO A 80 -16.30 13.87 -12.50
CA PRO A 80 -16.86 15.11 -13.01
C PRO A 80 -15.76 16.20 -13.05
N LYS A 81 -15.72 16.96 -14.15
CA LYS A 81 -14.71 17.98 -14.51
C LYS A 81 -14.63 19.22 -13.57
N SER A 82 -14.99 19.12 -12.29
CA SER A 82 -15.24 20.28 -11.43
C SER A 82 -14.17 20.57 -10.37
N ALA A 83 -12.90 20.20 -10.55
CA ALA A 83 -11.87 20.44 -9.52
C ALA A 83 -10.44 20.72 -10.04
N GLU A 84 -10.25 21.08 -11.30
CA GLU A 84 -8.90 21.36 -11.86
C GLU A 84 -8.62 22.85 -12.15
N GLU A 85 -9.55 23.76 -11.81
CA GLU A 85 -9.41 25.20 -12.08
C GLU A 85 -9.40 26.04 -10.80
N GLU A 86 -8.52 25.73 -9.83
CA GLU A 86 -8.29 26.66 -8.71
C GLU A 86 -6.92 26.51 -8.04
N ILE A 87 -5.82 26.41 -8.80
CA ILE A 87 -4.49 26.83 -8.30
C ILE A 87 -3.71 27.50 -9.43
N LYS A 88 -4.01 28.78 -9.68
CA LYS A 88 -3.03 29.76 -10.14
C LYS A 88 -2.97 30.85 -9.08
N VAL A 89 -1.94 30.80 -8.24
CA VAL A 89 -1.46 31.94 -7.45
C VAL A 89 -0.17 32.40 -8.09
#